data_AF-A0A7C3UCU9-F1
#
_entry.id   AF-A0A7C3UCU9-F1
#
_cell.length_a   1.000
_cell.length_b   1.000
_cell.length_c   1.000
_cell.angle_alpha   90.00
_cell.angle_beta   90.00
_cell.angle_gamma   90.00
#
_symmetry.space_group_name_H-M   'P 1'
#
loop_
_entity.id
_entity.type
_entity.pdbx_description
1 polymer ?
#
loop_
_entity_poly.entity_id
_entity_poly.type
_entity_poly.pdbx_seq_one_letter_code
_entity_poly.pdbx_strand_id
1 'polypeptide(L)' 'MDRGPPERRRSVMMLKRRGEEEWGRTMGYGRRWAAETAFSTFKRLYGEYCMAKNMESISEEMMAKAYIYNMIINLQN' A
#
# COMPACT_ATOMS: atom_id res chain seq x y z
N MET A 1 -33.24 -4.99 16.25
CA MET A 1 -32.46 -3.82 15.80
C MET A 1 -31.06 -4.27 15.48
N ASP A 2 -30.72 -4.36 14.20
CA ASP A 2 -29.36 -4.69 13.75
C ASP A 2 -28.42 -3.54 14.12
N ARG A 3 -27.47 -3.78 15.03
CA ARG A 3 -26.57 -2.73 15.56
C ARG A 3 -25.32 -2.52 14.68
N GLY A 4 -25.29 -3.11 13.49
CA GLY A 4 -24.13 -3.13 12.64
C GLY A 4 -22.93 -3.87 13.28
N PRO A 5 -21.82 -4.01 12.54
CA PRO A 5 -20.67 -4.74 13.01
C PRO A 5 -20.04 -4.11 14.27
N PRO A 6 -19.79 -4.88 15.35
CA PRO A 6 -19.23 -4.35 16.60
C PRO A 6 -17.83 -3.73 16.41
N GLU A 7 -17.13 -4.11 15.35
CA GLU A 7 -15.81 -3.62 14.98
C GLU A 7 -15.82 -2.14 14.59
N ARG A 8 -16.81 -1.69 13.80
CA ARG A 8 -16.97 -0.27 13.48
C ARG A 8 -17.19 0.55 14.75
N ARG A 9 -18.02 0.05 15.66
CA ARG A 9 -18.30 0.72 16.93
C ARG A 9 -17.06 0.80 17.82
N ARG A 10 -16.24 -0.26 17.88
CA ARG A 10 -14.97 -0.27 18.61
C ARG A 10 -13.96 0.72 18.04
N SER A 11 -13.79 0.77 16.72
CA SER A 11 -12.92 1.75 16.06
C SER A 11 -13.35 3.18 16.35
N VAL A 12 -14.65 3.50 16.25
CA VAL A 12 -15.17 4.85 16.56
C VAL A 12 -14.98 5.20 18.04
N MET A 13 -15.15 4.25 18.97
CA MET A 13 -14.86 4.49 20.38
C MET A 13 -13.37 4.73 20.66
N MET A 14 -12.46 4.00 20.00
CA MET A 14 -11.02 4.24 20.11
C MET A 14 -10.64 5.61 19.54
N LEU A 15 -11.18 5.96 18.37
CA LEU A 15 -10.98 7.25 17.73
C LEU A 15 -11.37 8.40 18.66
N LYS A 16 -12.57 8.34 19.25
CA LYS A 16 -13.06 9.35 20.22
C LYS A 16 -12.22 9.41 21.50
N ARG A 17 -11.60 8.30 21.94
CA ARG A 17 -10.82 8.24 23.18
C ARG A 17 -9.37 8.68 23.01
N ARG A 18 -8.74 8.34 21.88
CA ARG A 18 -7.30 8.50 21.65
C ARG A 18 -6.95 9.58 20.62
N GLY A 19 -7.95 10.14 19.92
CA GLY A 19 -7.75 11.08 18.83
C GLY A 19 -7.38 10.38 17.51
N GLU A 20 -7.48 11.13 16.41
CA GLU A 20 -7.26 10.65 15.04
C GLU A 20 -5.85 10.10 14.81
N GLU A 21 -4.84 10.76 15.34
CA GLU A 21 -3.44 10.43 15.09
C GLU A 21 -3.02 9.10 15.73
N GLU A 22 -3.32 8.91 17.02
CA GLU A 22 -2.99 7.67 17.73
C GLU A 22 -3.87 6.49 17.28
N TRP A 23 -5.16 6.75 16.97
CA TRP A 23 -6.04 5.74 16.37
C TRP A 23 -5.51 5.31 15.00
N GLY A 24 -5.13 6.27 14.14
CA GLY A 24 -4.61 6.01 12.82
C GLY A 24 -3.32 5.19 12.87
N ARG A 25 -2.40 5.53 13.77
CA ARG A 25 -1.17 4.76 13.99
C ARG A 25 -1.45 3.34 14.47
N THR A 26 -2.37 3.17 15.43
CA THR A 26 -2.71 1.86 16.02
C THR A 26 -3.40 0.93 15.02
N MET A 27 -4.31 1.48 14.21
CA MET A 27 -5.05 0.72 13.20
C MET A 27 -4.26 0.57 11.89
N GLY A 28 -3.11 1.23 11.75
CA GLY A 28 -2.37 1.30 10.49
C GLY A 28 -3.15 2.04 9.40
N TYR A 29 -4.06 2.94 9.79
CA TYR A 29 -4.83 3.77 8.86
C TYR A 29 -3.87 4.58 8.00
N GLY A 30 -4.10 4.60 6.68
CA GLY A 30 -3.20 5.23 5.71
C GLY A 30 -2.10 4.32 5.14
N ARG A 31 -1.75 3.19 5.78
CA ARG A 31 -0.76 2.24 5.21
C ARG A 31 -1.21 1.64 3.89
N ARG A 32 -2.51 1.33 3.77
CA ARG A 32 -3.10 0.86 2.51
C ARG A 32 -2.95 1.91 1.41
N TRP A 33 -3.27 3.16 1.72
CA TRP A 33 -3.17 4.26 0.76
C TRP A 33 -1.73 4.50 0.31
N ALA A 34 -0.76 4.38 1.23
CA ALA A 34 0.67 4.44 0.90
C ALA A 34 1.09 3.30 -0.05
N ALA A 35 0.64 2.07 0.20
CA ALA A 35 0.90 0.94 -0.69
C ALA A 35 0.24 1.13 -2.08
N GLU A 36 -1.02 1.57 -2.12
CA GLU A 36 -1.73 1.88 -3.37
C GLU A 36 -1.02 2.97 -4.16
N THR A 37 -0.49 3.98 -3.48
CA THR A 37 0.30 5.06 -4.10
C THR A 37 1.61 4.54 -4.66
N ALA A 38 2.31 3.67 -3.93
CA ALA A 38 3.54 3.03 -4.41
C ALA A 38 3.28 2.19 -5.67
N PHE A 39 2.25 1.35 -5.67
CA PHE A 39 1.86 0.56 -6.84
C PHE A 39 1.42 1.43 -8.02
N SER A 40 0.65 2.50 -7.77
CA SER A 40 0.25 3.44 -8.82
C SER A 40 1.45 4.12 -9.47
N THR A 41 2.39 4.62 -8.65
CA THR A 41 3.64 5.24 -9.13
C THR A 41 4.50 4.25 -9.90
N PHE A 42 4.65 3.02 -9.38
CA PHE A 42 5.39 1.95 -10.03
C PHE A 42 4.86 1.64 -11.44
N LYS A 43 3.53 1.48 -11.58
CA LYS A 43 2.89 1.24 -12.88
C LYS A 43 2.98 2.43 -13.81
N ARG A 44 2.98 3.68 -13.30
CA ARG A 44 3.20 4.88 -14.13
C ARG A 44 4.63 4.96 -14.65
N LEU A 45 5.61 4.50 -13.88
CA LEU A 45 7.03 4.53 -14.25
C LEU A 45 7.35 3.51 -15.34
N TYR A 46 6.89 2.26 -15.19
CA TYR A 46 7.24 1.16 -16.09
C TYR A 46 6.14 0.80 -17.09
N GLY A 47 4.94 1.36 -16.96
CA GLY A 47 3.74 0.92 -17.67
C GLY A 47 3.10 -0.33 -17.06
N GLU A 48 2.04 -0.80 -17.70
CA GLU A 48 1.32 -2.03 -17.33
C GLU A 48 1.65 -3.21 -18.27
N TYR A 49 2.84 -3.17 -18.89
CA TYR A 49 3.31 -4.20 -19.82
C TYR A 49 4.69 -4.75 -19.43
N CYS A 50 4.93 -6.01 -19.80
CA CYS A 50 6.23 -6.65 -19.74
C CYS A 50 6.68 -7.00 -21.16
N MET A 51 7.97 -6.94 -21.42
CA MET A 51 8.54 -7.32 -22.72
C MET A 51 8.75 -8.84 -22.82
N ALA A 52 9.00 -9.48 -21.67
CA ALA A 52 9.07 -10.94 -21.57
C ALA A 52 7.75 -11.62 -21.96
N LYS A 53 7.87 -12.80 -22.60
CA LYS A 53 6.73 -13.58 -23.13
C LYS A 53 6.46 -14.87 -22.36
N ASN A 54 7.39 -15.28 -21.50
CA ASN A 54 7.33 -16.45 -20.64
C ASN A 54 7.20 -16.01 -19.17
N MET A 55 6.47 -16.77 -18.35
CA MET A 55 6.18 -16.38 -16.97
C MET A 55 7.44 -16.24 -16.11
N GLU A 56 8.44 -17.09 -16.33
CA GLU A 56 9.72 -17.01 -15.60
C GLU A 56 10.45 -15.69 -15.89
N SER A 57 10.62 -15.31 -17.15
CA SER A 57 11.30 -14.04 -17.45
C SER A 57 10.41 -12.83 -17.14
N ILE A 58 9.08 -12.96 -17.13
CA ILE A 58 8.19 -11.91 -16.58
C ILE A 58 8.46 -11.72 -15.10
N SER A 59 8.59 -12.79 -14.31
CA SER A 59 8.91 -12.66 -12.89
C SER A 59 10.28 -11.99 -12.68
N GLU A 60 11.29 -12.38 -13.45
CA GLU A 60 12.61 -11.75 -13.38
C GLU A 60 12.56 -10.26 -13.77
N GLU A 61 11.83 -9.91 -14.84
CA GLU A 61 11.64 -8.52 -15.27
C GLU A 61 10.92 -7.70 -14.19
N MET A 62 9.90 -8.25 -13.56
CA MET A 62 9.15 -7.60 -12.48
C MET A 62 10.01 -7.42 -11.23
N MET A 63 10.82 -8.41 -10.86
CA MET A 63 11.76 -8.33 -9.75
C MET A 63 12.82 -7.25 -9.98
N ALA A 64 13.37 -7.18 -11.20
CA ALA A 64 14.32 -6.14 -11.58
C ALA A 64 13.69 -4.74 -11.52
N LYS A 65 12.48 -4.56 -12.08
CA LYS A 65 11.74 -3.30 -12.01
C LYS A 65 11.48 -2.88 -10.55
N ALA A 66 11.06 -3.80 -9.69
CA ALA A 66 10.81 -3.53 -8.27
C ALA A 66 12.10 -3.14 -7.53
N TYR A 67 13.21 -3.82 -7.82
CA TYR A 67 14.52 -3.50 -7.25
C TYR A 67 14.98 -2.09 -7.63
N ILE A 68 14.87 -1.73 -8.91
CA ILE A 68 15.25 -0.40 -9.40
C ILE A 68 14.34 0.67 -8.80
N TYR A 69 13.02 0.43 -8.73
CA TYR A 69 12.09 1.34 -8.08
C TYR A 69 12.48 1.62 -6.62
N ASN A 70 12.78 0.55 -5.86
CA ASN A 70 13.23 0.69 -4.47
C ASN A 70 14.53 1.48 -4.39
N MET A 71 15.49 1.25 -5.29
CA MET A 71 16.73 2.03 -5.33
C MET A 71 16.46 3.52 -5.54
N ILE A 72 15.61 3.88 -6.51
CA ILE A 72 15.25 5.28 -6.79
C ILE A 72 14.60 5.94 -5.58
N ILE A 73 13.64 5.27 -4.92
CA ILE A 73 12.97 5.79 -3.73
C ILE A 73 13.95 5.98 -2.56
N ASN A 74 14.91 5.07 -2.39
CA ASN A 74 15.90 5.18 -1.32
C ASN A 74 16.97 6.25 -1.61
N LEU A 75 17.24 6.58 -2.87
CA LEU A 75 18.16 7.67 -3.25
C LEU A 75 17.57 9.07 -3.06
N GLN A 76 16.24 9.19 -2.93
CA GLN A 76 15.54 10.46 -2.74
C GLN A 76 15.30 10.83 -1.26
N ASN A 77 15.72 9.98 -0.32
CA ASN A 77 15.63 10.20 1.14
C ASN A 77 16.97 10.62 1.74
#